data_AF-A0A820PQC3-F1
#
_entry.id   AF-A0A820PQC3-F1
#
_cell.length_a   1.000
_cell.length_b   1.000
_cell.length_c   1.000
_cell.angle_alpha   90.00
_cell.angle_beta   90.00
_cell.angle_gamma   90.00
#
_symmetry.space_group_name_H-M   'P 1'
#
loop_
_entity.id
_entity.type
_entity.pdbx_description
1 polymer ?
#
loop_
_entity_poly.entity_id
_entity_poly.type
_entity_poly.pdbx_seq_one_letter_code
_entity_poly.pdbx_strand_id
1 'polypeptide(L)'
;NNVNRQANCTIPTLPPEEYFDHYVLRRSNSLDNLGTPNWSLVLCLLLAWILVGICIIQGIKSSGKVVYFTALFPYVVILALIVRGVTLPGARAGLTFYLKPNWQKIRELDV
;
A
#
# COMPACT_ATOMS: atom_id res chain seq x y z
N ASN A 1 2.14 -36.06 31.90
CA ASN A 1 2.71 -34.72 32.17
C ASN A 1 2.62 -33.93 30.85
N ASN A 2 1.51 -33.24 30.59
CA ASN A 2 1.05 -32.96 29.22
C ASN A 2 1.02 -31.45 28.88
N VAL A 3 1.97 -30.67 29.39
CA VAL A 3 1.92 -29.19 29.34
C VAL A 3 2.73 -28.60 28.17
N ASN A 4 2.80 -29.27 27.01
CA ASN A 4 3.64 -28.81 25.87
C ASN A 4 2.92 -28.75 24.52
N ARG A 5 1.58 -28.77 24.45
CA ARG A 5 0.88 -28.37 23.21
C ARG A 5 0.68 -26.86 23.22
N GLN A 6 1.79 -26.12 23.10
CA GLN A 6 1.74 -24.79 22.52
C GLN A 6 1.04 -24.94 21.18
N ALA A 7 -0.15 -24.36 21.07
CA ALA A 7 -0.71 -24.00 19.79
C ALA A 7 0.27 -23.02 19.14
N ASN A 8 1.28 -23.54 18.44
CA ASN A 8 1.98 -22.79 17.42
C ASN A 8 1.00 -22.69 16.25
N CYS A 9 -0.04 -21.88 16.44
CA CYS A 9 -0.95 -21.51 15.38
C CYS A 9 -0.17 -20.48 14.58
N THR A 10 0.62 -20.96 13.61
CA THR A 10 1.07 -20.09 12.52
C THR A 10 -0.20 -19.52 11.93
N ILE A 11 -0.50 -18.26 12.24
CA ILE A 11 -1.68 -17.57 11.73
C ILE A 11 -1.61 -17.74 10.22
N PRO A 12 -2.60 -18.39 9.58
CA PRO A 12 -2.60 -18.50 8.13
C PRO A 12 -2.65 -17.08 7.58
N THR A 13 -1.52 -16.67 7.02
CA THR A 13 -1.31 -15.39 6.38
C THR A 13 -2.20 -15.30 5.15
N LEU A 14 -2.66 -14.09 4.85
CA LEU A 14 -3.58 -13.88 3.75
C LEU A 14 -2.82 -14.14 2.43
N PRO A 15 -3.43 -14.83 1.44
CA PRO A 15 -2.79 -15.06 0.14
C PRO A 15 -2.17 -13.80 -0.52
N PRO A 16 -2.78 -12.60 -0.45
CA PRO A 16 -2.13 -11.37 -0.96
C PRO A 16 -0.93 -10.90 -0.13
N GLU A 17 -0.95 -11.14 1.19
CA GLU A 17 0.14 -10.79 2.09
C GLU A 17 1.37 -11.66 1.81
N GLU A 18 1.16 -12.97 1.67
CA GLU A 18 2.20 -13.92 1.25
C GLU A 18 2.77 -13.57 -0.13
N TYR A 19 1.92 -13.20 -1.09
CA TYR A 19 2.37 -12.79 -2.40
C TYR A 19 3.23 -11.52 -2.35
N PHE A 20 2.82 -10.53 -1.56
CA PHE A 20 3.56 -9.29 -1.42
C PHE A 20 4.92 -9.49 -0.74
N ASP A 21 4.96 -10.22 0.37
CA ASP A 21 6.18 -10.41 1.15
C ASP A 21 7.16 -11.38 0.48
N HIS A 22 6.66 -12.46 -0.13
CA HIS A 22 7.51 -13.49 -0.73
C HIS A 22 7.87 -13.22 -2.19
N TYR A 23 6.93 -12.73 -3.01
CA TYR A 23 7.14 -12.55 -4.45
C TYR A 23 7.52 -11.13 -4.85
N VAL A 24 6.84 -10.12 -4.30
CA VAL A 24 7.11 -8.71 -4.68
C VAL A 24 8.36 -8.19 -3.97
N LEU A 25 8.38 -8.27 -2.64
CA LEU A 25 9.46 -7.74 -1.81
C LEU A 25 10.60 -8.74 -1.63
N ARG A 26 10.31 -10.04 -1.63
CA ARG A 26 11.27 -11.12 -1.35
C ARG A 26 12.03 -10.88 -0.04
N ARG A 27 11.26 -10.66 1.03
CA ARG A 27 11.75 -10.24 2.35
C ARG A 27 12.75 -11.26 2.93
N SER A 28 13.91 -10.77 3.36
CA SER A 28 14.87 -11.59 4.12
C SER A 28 14.53 -11.59 5.61
N ASN A 29 14.84 -12.68 6.30
CA ASN A 29 14.52 -12.86 7.73
C ASN A 29 15.32 -11.95 8.68
N SER A 30 16.31 -11.17 8.20
CA SER A 30 17.17 -10.33 9.04
C SER A 30 17.80 -9.17 8.26
N LEU A 31 17.88 -7.99 8.89
CA LEU A 31 18.53 -6.79 8.33
C LEU A 31 20.01 -7.01 8.00
N ASP A 32 20.67 -7.96 8.66
CA ASP A 32 22.09 -8.27 8.45
C ASP A 32 22.35 -9.09 7.18
N ASN A 33 21.31 -9.61 6.53
CA ASN A 33 21.39 -10.38 5.29
C ASN A 33 20.44 -9.79 4.25
N LEU A 34 20.74 -8.58 3.77
CA LEU A 34 20.20 -8.11 2.49
C LEU A 34 20.86 -8.97 1.41
N GLY A 35 20.19 -10.05 1.00
CA GLY A 35 20.66 -10.94 -0.07
C GLY A 35 20.75 -10.21 -1.42
N THR A 36 20.72 -10.98 -2.52
CA THR A 36 20.81 -10.40 -3.87
C THR A 36 19.60 -9.50 -4.17
N PRO A 37 19.81 -8.28 -4.70
CA PRO A 37 18.72 -7.36 -5.02
C PRO A 37 17.80 -7.97 -6.08
N ASN A 38 16.48 -7.81 -5.89
CA ASN A 38 15.50 -8.29 -6.85
C ASN A 38 15.58 -7.48 -8.15
N TRP A 39 16.01 -8.13 -9.23
CA TRP A 39 16.23 -7.50 -10.53
C TRP A 39 14.97 -6.82 -11.08
N SER A 40 13.79 -7.37 -10.81
CA SER A 40 12.52 -6.78 -11.23
C SER A 40 12.26 -5.43 -10.53
N LEU A 41 12.61 -5.30 -9.24
CA LEU A 41 12.50 -4.04 -8.50
C LEU A 41 13.52 -3.02 -8.96
N VAL A 42 14.77 -3.44 -9.20
CA VAL A 42 15.83 -2.56 -9.72
C VAL A 42 15.46 -2.01 -11.09
N LEU A 43 14.93 -2.84 -11.98
CA LEU A 43 14.48 -2.42 -13.31
C LEU A 43 13.27 -1.49 -13.23
N CYS A 44 12.31 -1.77 -12.35
CA CYS A 44 11.18 -0.88 -12.08
C CYS A 44 11.65 0.50 -11.58
N LEU A 45 12.63 0.53 -10.67
CA LEU A 45 13.20 1.76 -10.15
C LEU A 45 13.93 2.55 -11.24
N LEU A 46 14.73 1.87 -12.07
CA LEU A 46 15.43 2.48 -13.19
C LEU A 46 14.45 3.11 -14.18
N LEU A 47 13.35 2.42 -14.51
CA LEU A 47 12.29 2.97 -15.36
C LEU A 47 11.63 4.20 -14.74
N ALA A 48 11.32 4.18 -13.44
CA ALA A 48 10.76 5.33 -12.74
C ALA A 48 11.71 6.54 -12.79
N TRP A 49 13.00 6.33 -12.56
CA TRP A 49 14.03 7.38 -12.67
C TRP A 49 14.15 7.94 -14.08
N ILE A 50 14.10 7.09 -15.11
CA ILE A 50 14.10 7.53 -16.51
C ILE A 50 12.87 8.38 -16.81
N LEU A 51 11.68 7.96 -16.36
CA LEU A 51 10.43 8.71 -16.56
C LEU A 51 10.52 10.10 -15.93
N VAL A 52 11.00 10.19 -14.68
CA VAL A 52 11.24 11.46 -13.99
C VAL A 52 12.27 12.32 -14.74
N GLY A 53 13.36 11.72 -15.21
CA GLY A 53 14.36 12.41 -16.03
C GLY A 53 13.77 12.99 -17.31
N ILE A 54 12.93 12.22 -18.01
CA ILE A 54 12.22 12.67 -19.21
C ILE A 54 11.26 13.83 -18.89
N CYS A 55 10.54 13.76 -17.76
CA CYS A 55 9.68 14.85 -17.32
C CYS A 55 10.44 16.17 -17.07
N ILE A 56 11.66 16.08 -16.55
CA ILE A 56 12.50 17.26 -16.30
C ILE A 56 13.04 17.84 -17.61
N ILE A 57 13.55 16.99 -18.51
CA ILE A 57 14.20 17.42 -19.77
C ILE A 57 13.19 17.99 -20.78
N GLN A 58 11.97 17.45 -20.87
CA GLN A 58 10.96 17.91 -21.84
C GLN A 58 10.25 19.22 -21.44
N GLY A 59 10.51 19.73 -20.22
CA GLY A 59 10.00 21.00 -19.73
C GLY A 59 8.50 21.03 -19.45
N ILE A 60 8.10 21.97 -18.60
CA ILE A 60 6.72 22.19 -18.12
C ILE A 60 5.67 22.41 -19.23
N LYS A 61 6.06 22.85 -20.43
CA LYS A 61 5.11 23.11 -21.54
C LYS A 61 4.54 21.84 -22.20
N SER A 62 5.35 20.77 -22.28
CA SER A 62 4.89 19.47 -22.82
C SER A 62 4.40 18.57 -21.68
N SER A 63 5.17 18.47 -20.60
CA SER A 63 4.84 17.65 -19.44
C SER A 63 3.58 18.12 -18.70
N GLY A 64 3.27 19.42 -18.73
CA GLY A 64 2.04 19.95 -18.14
C GLY A 64 0.76 19.31 -18.70
N LYS A 65 0.73 18.93 -19.98
CA LYS A 65 -0.44 18.26 -20.59
C LYS A 65 -0.72 16.90 -19.97
N VAL A 66 0.33 16.10 -19.76
CA VAL A 66 0.23 14.78 -19.12
C VAL A 66 -0.09 14.93 -17.64
N VAL A 67 0.44 15.96 -16.98
CA VAL A 67 0.15 16.28 -15.58
C VAL A 67 -1.33 16.63 -15.37
N TYR A 68 -1.99 17.34 -16.29
CA TYR A 68 -3.44 17.57 -16.17
C TYR A 68 -4.24 16.26 -16.14
N PHE A 69 -3.80 15.26 -16.90
CA PHE A 69 -4.43 13.93 -16.88
C PHE A 69 -4.13 13.19 -15.57
N THR A 70 -2.87 13.14 -15.12
CA THR A 70 -2.49 12.45 -13.88
C THR A 70 -2.98 13.16 -12.62
N ALA A 71 -3.23 14.47 -12.65
CA ALA A 71 -3.85 15.20 -11.55
C ALA A 71 -5.36 14.93 -11.47
N LEU A 72 -6.04 14.73 -12.61
CA LEU A 72 -7.48 14.43 -12.64
C LEU A 72 -7.77 12.96 -12.31
N PHE A 73 -6.90 12.05 -12.73
CA PHE A 73 -7.09 10.60 -12.58
C PHE A 73 -7.37 10.15 -11.14
N PRO A 74 -6.62 10.58 -10.10
CA PRO A 74 -6.90 10.24 -8.70
C PRO A 74 -8.32 10.63 -8.27
N TYR A 75 -8.82 11.80 -8.68
CA TYR A 75 -10.18 12.23 -8.34
C TYR A 75 -11.25 11.33 -8.96
N VAL A 76 -11.06 10.94 -10.22
CA VAL A 76 -11.98 10.01 -10.90
C VAL A 76 -11.96 8.64 -10.24
N VAL A 77 -10.77 8.12 -9.89
CA VAL A 77 -10.63 6.84 -9.19
C VAL A 77 -11.27 6.90 -7.81
N ILE A 78 -11.01 7.96 -7.02
CA ILE A 78 -11.62 8.15 -5.71
C ILE A 78 -13.14 8.19 -5.82
N LEU A 79 -13.68 8.96 -6.78
CA LEU A 79 -15.12 9.04 -7.00
C LEU A 79 -15.71 7.66 -7.35
N ALA A 80 -15.09 6.92 -8.26
CA ALA A 80 -15.53 5.58 -8.64
C ALA A 80 -15.43 4.58 -7.48
N LEU A 81 -14.37 4.65 -6.67
CA LEU A 81 -14.19 3.82 -5.47
C LEU A 81 -15.22 4.16 -4.40
N ILE A 82 -15.58 5.43 -4.21
CA ILE A 82 -16.64 5.84 -3.29
C ILE A 82 -17.99 5.25 -3.75
N VAL A 83 -18.35 5.43 -5.03
CA VAL A 83 -19.61 4.89 -5.57
C VAL A 83 -19.68 3.37 -5.41
N ARG A 84 -18.61 2.65 -5.76
CA ARG A 84 -18.53 1.19 -5.53
C ARG A 84 -18.56 0.82 -4.05
N GLY A 85 -17.87 1.59 -3.22
CA GLY A 85 -17.76 1.39 -1.77
C GLY A 85 -19.10 1.51 -1.07
N VAL A 86 -19.92 2.52 -1.40
CA VAL A 86 -21.26 2.70 -0.81
C VAL A 86 -22.29 1.69 -1.35
N THR A 87 -22.05 1.14 -2.55
CA THR A 87 -22.90 0.12 -3.17
C THR A 87 -22.69 -1.27 -2.57
N LEU A 88 -21.55 -1.52 -1.91
CA LEU A 88 -21.28 -2.81 -1.26
C LEU A 88 -22.11 -2.97 0.03
N PRO A 89 -22.73 -4.14 0.27
CA PRO A 89 -23.44 -4.41 1.51
C PRO A 89 -22.44 -4.37 2.69
N GLY A 90 -22.72 -3.54 3.69
CA GLY A 90 -21.84 -3.34 4.85
C GLY A 90 -21.06 -2.02 4.87
N ALA A 91 -21.15 -1.19 3.83
CA ALA A 91 -20.50 0.13 3.77
C ALA A 91 -20.78 1.01 5.00
N ARG A 92 -22.02 0.99 5.49
CA ARG A 92 -22.46 1.72 6.69
C ARG A 92 -21.70 1.34 7.96
N ALA A 93 -21.30 0.07 8.11
CA ALA A 93 -20.55 -0.40 9.28
C ALA A 93 -19.11 0.10 9.25
N GLY A 94 -18.46 0.06 8.07
CA GLY A 94 -17.14 0.66 7.87
C GLY A 94 -17.15 2.17 8.11
N LEU A 95 -18.16 2.88 7.59
CA LEU A 95 -18.30 4.32 7.80
C LEU A 95 -18.53 4.67 9.28
N THR A 96 -19.38 3.91 9.97
CA THR A 96 -19.64 4.11 11.39
C THR A 96 -18.40 3.79 12.23
N PHE A 97 -17.60 2.80 11.86
CA PHE A 97 -16.32 2.51 12.52
C PHE A 97 -15.31 3.65 12.31
N TYR A 98 -15.19 4.16 11.09
CA TYR A 98 -14.28 5.26 10.75
C TYR A 98 -14.65 6.58 11.46
N LEU A 99 -15.95 6.91 11.49
CA LEU A 99 -16.45 8.16 12.09
C LEU A 99 -16.71 8.05 13.60
N LYS A 100 -16.60 6.86 14.20
CA LYS A 100 -16.81 6.69 15.64
C LYS A 100 -15.66 7.32 16.41
N PRO A 101 -15.90 8.42 17.12
CA PRO A 101 -14.82 9.16 17.74
C PRO A 101 -14.46 8.52 19.09
N ASN A 102 -13.21 8.10 19.24
CA ASN A 102 -12.70 7.56 20.50
C ASN A 102 -12.05 8.68 21.32
N TRP A 103 -12.84 9.29 22.20
CA TRP A 103 -12.39 10.36 23.10
C TRP A 103 -11.28 9.93 24.08
N GLN A 104 -11.14 8.63 24.37
CA GLN A 104 -10.08 8.13 25.25
C GLN A 104 -8.71 8.19 24.56
N LYS A 105 -8.65 7.93 23.25
CA LYS A 105 -7.41 7.95 22.44
C LYS A 105 -6.87 9.37 22.21
N ILE A 106 -7.72 10.40 22.32
CA ILE A 106 -7.32 11.82 22.23
C ILE A 106 -6.66 12.31 23.54
N ARG A 107 -6.93 11.64 24.68
CA ARG A 107 -6.42 12.01 26.01
C ARG A 107 -5.08 11.33 26.35
N GLU A 108 -4.73 10.30 25.61
CA GLU A 108 -3.46 9.59 25.75
C GLU A 108 -2.37 10.44 25.07
N LEU A 109 -1.42 10.94 25.86
CA LEU A 109 -0.27 11.74 25.39
C LEU A 109 0.79 10.83 24.76
N ASP A 110 0.38 9.99 23.81
CA ASP A 110 1.26 9.28 22.90
C ASP A 110 0.52 9.16 21.57
N VAL A 111 0.65 10.22 20.76
CA VAL A 111 0.20 10.28 19.37
C VAL A 111 1.40 10.14 18.45
#